data_AF-A0A833TZE6-F1
#
_entry.id   AF-A0A833TZE6-F1
#
_cell.length_a   1.000
_cell.length_b   1.000
_cell.length_c   1.000
_cell.angle_alpha   90.00
_cell.angle_beta   90.00
_cell.angle_gamma   90.00
#
_symmetry.space_group_name_H-M   'P 1'
#
loop_
_entity.id
_entity.type
_entity.pdbx_description
1 polymer ?
#
loop_
_entity_poly.entity_id
_entity_poly.type
_entity_poly.pdbx_seq_one_letter_code
_entity_poly.pdbx_strand_id
1 'polypeptide(L)'
;MQITHHTDNQIEKTNVPRFLQTMKALAPRSYEKAFHGMDEEVVIFAMGKAIQGLSKQQLQNGLDAMLEQGYCPDPIMFHKWCLGIKGIGEGVNPIHASYRAKNAALANIEAWLIDCTTKITNAEREAYNRCYGMFNDLKWNYSDKQKFHTYAAFKDFYDEVVKELVANGVSQSIWIEPPKIENKIKHVSKDYLKQYREDNPEYAKEADERDKRVKEMVEGGMSVGQAYMALLKEKK
;
A
#
# COMPACT_ATOMS: atom_id res chain seq x y z
N MET A 1 -9.93 36.54 -59.20
CA MET A 1 -9.71 35.93 -57.87
C MET A 1 -9.33 34.47 -58.09
N GLN A 2 -8.06 34.13 -57.91
CA GLN A 2 -7.63 32.73 -57.90
C GLN A 2 -7.97 32.16 -56.52
N ILE A 3 -8.90 31.22 -56.46
CA ILE A 3 -9.19 30.45 -55.26
C ILE A 3 -8.10 29.37 -55.19
N THR A 4 -7.09 29.58 -54.35
CA THR A 4 -6.09 28.57 -54.04
C THR A 4 -6.72 27.56 -53.09
N HIS A 5 -7.02 26.36 -53.61
CA HIS A 5 -7.34 25.21 -52.76
C HIS A 5 -6.10 24.87 -51.91
N HIS A 6 -6.14 25.16 -50.60
CA HIS A 6 -5.18 24.64 -49.64
C HIS A 6 -5.54 23.19 -49.33
N THR A 7 -4.86 22.26 -49.98
CA THR A 7 -4.87 20.84 -49.61
C THR A 7 -4.00 20.64 -48.37
N ASP A 8 -4.61 20.83 -47.20
CA ASP A 8 -4.00 20.70 -45.86
C ASP A 8 -3.70 19.23 -45.44
N ASN A 9 -3.26 18.38 -46.36
CA ASN A 9 -2.99 16.96 -46.08
C ASN A 9 -1.71 16.43 -46.73
N GLN A 10 -0.67 17.26 -46.83
CA GLN A 10 0.66 16.73 -47.17
C GLN A 10 1.35 16.17 -45.91
N ILE A 11 1.64 14.86 -45.95
CA ILE A 11 2.53 14.15 -45.03
C ILE A 11 3.94 14.70 -45.26
N GLU A 12 4.25 15.86 -44.68
CA GLU A 12 5.58 16.44 -44.76
C GLU A 12 6.54 15.58 -43.92
N LYS A 13 7.70 15.23 -44.48
CA LYS A 13 8.72 14.46 -43.75
C LYS A 13 9.15 15.26 -42.52
N THR A 14 8.74 14.81 -41.34
CA THR A 14 9.11 15.47 -40.09
C THR A 14 10.59 15.26 -39.82
N ASN A 15 11.33 16.34 -39.57
CA ASN A 15 12.72 16.26 -39.12
C ASN A 15 12.72 15.80 -37.66
N VAL A 16 12.89 14.48 -37.45
CA VAL A 16 12.78 13.84 -36.13
C VAL A 16 13.79 14.41 -35.11
N PRO A 17 15.07 14.65 -35.44
CA PRO A 17 15.99 15.30 -34.50
C PRO A 17 15.49 16.67 -34.02
N ARG A 18 15.02 17.52 -34.94
CA ARG A 18 14.46 18.84 -34.59
C ARG A 18 13.18 18.71 -33.77
N PHE A 19 12.38 17.69 -34.03
CA PHE A 19 11.17 17.40 -33.26
C PHE A 19 11.49 17.02 -31.81
N LEU A 20 12.48 16.15 -31.60
CA LEU A 20 12.97 15.78 -30.28
C LEU A 20 13.56 16.99 -29.52
N GLN A 21 14.28 17.88 -30.20
CA GLN A 21 14.72 19.15 -29.60
C GLN A 21 13.55 20.02 -29.16
N THR A 22 12.45 20.03 -29.91
CA THR A 22 11.21 20.74 -29.53
C THR A 22 10.59 20.10 -28.28
N MET A 23 10.51 18.75 -28.24
CA MET A 23 10.01 18.04 -27.06
C MET A 23 10.84 18.34 -25.82
N LYS A 24 12.17 18.33 -25.97
CA LYS A 24 13.12 18.68 -24.92
C LYS A 24 12.96 20.12 -24.44
N ALA A 25 12.71 21.07 -25.33
CA ALA A 25 12.49 22.47 -24.96
C ALA A 25 11.21 22.67 -24.13
N LEU A 26 10.16 21.90 -24.43
CA LEU A 26 8.87 21.98 -23.73
C LEU A 26 8.91 21.31 -22.35
N ALA A 27 9.66 20.21 -22.19
CA ALA A 27 9.71 19.45 -20.94
C ALA A 27 11.13 18.96 -20.60
N PRO A 28 12.11 19.87 -20.38
CA PRO A 28 13.54 19.52 -20.37
C PRO A 28 13.92 18.49 -19.31
N ARG A 29 13.49 18.69 -18.06
CA ARG A 29 13.79 17.75 -16.96
C ARG A 29 13.14 16.39 -17.17
N SER A 30 11.93 16.35 -17.70
CA SER A 30 11.22 15.10 -17.97
C SER A 30 11.79 14.37 -19.17
N TYR A 31 12.22 15.10 -20.20
CA TYR A 31 12.87 14.55 -21.38
C TYR A 31 14.18 13.86 -20.98
N GLU A 32 15.04 14.56 -20.23
CA GLU A 32 16.28 13.98 -19.73
C GLU A 32 16.01 12.72 -18.93
N LYS A 33 15.01 12.72 -18.05
CA LYS A 33 14.63 11.53 -17.27
C LYS A 33 14.08 10.40 -18.15
N ALA A 34 13.26 10.70 -19.15
CA ALA A 34 12.62 9.72 -20.01
C ALA A 34 13.61 8.97 -20.90
N PHE A 35 14.68 9.66 -21.33
CA PHE A 35 15.67 9.11 -22.27
C PHE A 35 17.07 8.96 -21.67
N HIS A 36 17.21 9.11 -20.35
CA HIS A 36 18.49 8.99 -19.66
C HIS A 36 19.14 7.63 -19.93
N GLY A 37 20.39 7.64 -20.42
CA GLY A 37 21.16 6.44 -20.70
C GLY A 37 20.78 5.71 -21.99
N MET A 38 19.90 6.28 -22.82
CA MET A 38 19.62 5.77 -24.17
C MET A 38 20.54 6.43 -25.21
N ASP A 39 20.89 5.68 -26.24
CA ASP A 39 21.59 6.20 -27.42
C ASP A 39 20.67 7.17 -28.18
N GLU A 40 21.21 8.33 -28.58
CA GLU A 40 20.46 9.35 -29.31
C GLU A 40 19.90 8.81 -30.64
N GLU A 41 20.65 7.97 -31.35
CA GLU A 41 20.18 7.35 -32.60
C GLU A 41 18.99 6.42 -32.36
N VAL A 42 18.98 5.71 -31.23
CA VAL A 42 17.88 4.82 -30.83
C VAL A 42 16.63 5.64 -30.51
N VAL A 43 16.77 6.78 -29.81
CA VAL A 43 15.67 7.69 -29.51
C VAL A 43 15.10 8.30 -30.79
N ILE A 44 15.97 8.75 -31.71
CA ILE A 44 15.57 9.28 -33.03
C ILE A 44 14.83 8.20 -33.82
N PHE A 45 15.33 6.97 -33.86
CA PHE A 45 14.68 5.89 -34.58
C PHE A 45 13.29 5.57 -34.00
N ALA A 46 13.20 5.40 -32.67
CA ALA A 46 11.96 5.06 -31.99
C ALA A 46 10.90 6.16 -32.15
N MET A 47 11.29 7.42 -31.95
CA MET A 47 10.39 8.56 -32.15
C MET A 47 9.99 8.69 -33.62
N GLY A 48 10.92 8.50 -34.55
CA GLY A 48 10.64 8.52 -35.99
C GLY A 48 9.60 7.50 -36.39
N LYS A 49 9.64 6.29 -35.81
CA LYS A 49 8.59 5.27 -35.98
C LYS A 49 7.26 5.69 -35.35
N ALA A 50 7.30 6.24 -34.14
CA ALA A 50 6.11 6.69 -33.44
C ALA A 50 5.38 7.82 -34.16
N ILE A 51 6.07 8.69 -34.90
CA ILE A 51 5.43 9.81 -35.61
C ILE A 51 5.22 9.56 -37.10
N GLN A 52 5.61 8.38 -37.59
CA GLN A 52 5.51 8.04 -39.00
C GLN A 52 4.05 8.03 -39.47
N GLY A 53 3.76 8.78 -40.53
CA GLY A 53 2.43 8.82 -41.14
C GLY A 53 1.40 9.71 -40.41
N LEU A 54 1.81 10.41 -39.35
CA LEU A 54 0.95 11.38 -38.67
C LEU A 54 0.89 12.71 -39.43
N SER A 55 -0.26 13.36 -39.39
CA SER A 55 -0.45 14.71 -39.92
C SER A 55 0.12 15.77 -38.99
N LYS A 56 0.35 16.99 -39.51
CA LYS A 56 0.80 18.14 -38.68
C LYS A 56 -0.14 18.41 -37.51
N GLN A 57 -1.45 18.33 -37.74
CA GLN A 57 -2.44 18.54 -36.69
C GLN A 57 -2.33 17.46 -35.60
N GLN A 58 -2.11 16.20 -35.97
CA GLN A 58 -1.91 15.12 -35.01
C GLN A 58 -0.64 15.33 -34.19
N LEU A 59 0.47 15.70 -34.83
CA LEU A 59 1.70 16.03 -34.09
C LEU A 59 1.50 17.20 -33.12
N GLN A 60 0.76 18.23 -33.55
CA GLN A 60 0.42 19.36 -32.69
C GLN A 60 -0.41 18.91 -31.49
N ASN A 61 -1.43 18.06 -31.69
CA ASN A 61 -2.21 17.50 -30.59
C ASN A 61 -1.34 16.77 -29.56
N GLY A 62 -0.31 16.04 -30.02
CA GLY A 62 0.64 15.37 -29.14
C GLY A 62 1.48 16.34 -28.31
N LEU A 63 1.95 17.43 -28.93
CA LEU A 63 2.69 18.49 -28.23
C LEU A 63 1.80 19.26 -27.24
N ASP A 64 0.57 19.54 -27.62
CA ASP A 64 -0.42 20.19 -26.74
C ASP A 64 -0.73 19.31 -25.53
N ALA A 65 -0.93 18.00 -25.72
CA ALA A 65 -1.09 17.06 -24.63
C ALA A 65 0.16 17.02 -23.72
N MET A 66 1.37 17.08 -24.30
CA MET A 66 2.61 17.15 -23.53
C MET A 66 2.69 18.41 -22.65
N LEU A 67 2.22 19.54 -23.17
CA LEU A 67 2.09 20.80 -22.42
C LEU A 67 1.04 20.69 -21.31
N GLU A 68 -0.13 20.12 -21.60
CA GLU A 68 -1.22 19.92 -20.63
C GLU A 68 -0.80 18.99 -19.48
N GLN A 69 -0.09 17.91 -19.79
CA GLN A 69 0.32 16.91 -18.80
C GLN A 69 1.61 17.28 -18.06
N GLY A 70 2.42 18.20 -18.61
CA GLY A 70 3.64 18.70 -17.97
C GLY A 70 4.81 17.72 -17.90
N TYR A 71 4.81 16.66 -18.71
CA TYR A 71 5.90 15.68 -18.77
C TYR A 71 6.17 15.21 -20.21
N CYS A 72 7.41 14.81 -20.49
CA CYS A 72 7.80 14.21 -21.76
C CYS A 72 7.45 12.72 -21.77
N PRO A 73 6.54 12.27 -22.66
CA PRO A 73 6.14 10.87 -22.77
C PRO A 73 7.20 10.02 -23.50
N ASP A 74 7.10 8.70 -23.35
CA ASP A 74 7.77 7.77 -24.26
C ASP A 74 7.16 7.82 -25.68
N PRO A 75 7.84 7.28 -26.71
CA PRO A 75 7.36 7.36 -28.10
C PRO A 75 5.96 6.75 -28.32
N ILE A 76 5.61 5.65 -27.65
CA ILE A 76 4.32 4.99 -27.82
C ILE A 76 3.21 5.85 -27.23
N MET A 77 3.45 6.39 -26.04
CA MET A 77 2.51 7.29 -25.38
C MET A 77 2.31 8.57 -26.21
N PHE A 78 3.39 9.13 -26.75
CA PHE A 78 3.32 10.31 -27.61
C PHE A 78 2.44 10.06 -28.85
N HIS A 79 2.61 8.91 -29.52
CA HIS A 79 1.77 8.54 -30.67
C HIS A 79 0.28 8.51 -30.32
N LYS A 80 -0.08 7.95 -29.16
CA LYS A 80 -1.48 7.92 -28.70
C LYS A 80 -2.05 9.32 -28.54
N TRP A 81 -1.29 10.22 -27.93
CA TRP A 81 -1.70 11.61 -27.77
C TRP A 81 -1.87 12.33 -29.11
N CYS A 82 -0.99 12.06 -30.08
CA CYS A 82 -1.14 12.63 -31.42
C CYS A 82 -2.47 12.22 -32.09
N LEU A 83 -2.92 11.00 -31.84
CA LEU A 83 -4.20 10.48 -32.34
C LEU A 83 -5.42 10.98 -31.54
N GLY A 84 -5.23 11.84 -30.54
CA GLY A 84 -6.31 12.33 -29.68
C GLY A 84 -6.82 11.27 -28.69
N ILE A 85 -6.08 10.18 -28.51
CA ILE A 85 -6.41 9.14 -27.53
C ILE A 85 -5.99 9.68 -26.16
N LYS A 86 -6.93 10.35 -25.48
CA LYS A 86 -6.76 10.86 -24.12
C LYS A 86 -6.74 9.71 -23.12
N GLY A 87 -5.55 9.17 -22.92
CA GLY A 87 -5.31 8.13 -21.93
C GLY A 87 -4.02 7.37 -22.21
N ILE A 88 -3.25 7.16 -21.15
CA ILE A 88 -2.45 5.95 -21.05
C ILE A 88 -3.48 4.83 -21.19
N GLY A 89 -3.48 4.16 -22.35
CA GLY A 89 -4.61 3.34 -22.83
C GLY A 89 -5.24 2.48 -21.74
N GLU A 90 -6.54 2.25 -21.84
CA GLU A 90 -7.30 1.30 -21.03
C GLU A 90 -6.39 0.16 -20.52
N GLY A 91 -5.92 0.27 -19.27
CA GLY A 91 -4.99 -0.70 -18.69
C GLY A 91 -3.76 -0.17 -17.96
N VAL A 92 -3.35 1.10 -18.05
CA VAL A 92 -2.29 1.63 -17.17
C VAL A 92 -2.75 2.92 -16.51
N ASN A 93 -3.40 2.76 -15.37
CA ASN A 93 -3.68 3.85 -14.47
C ASN A 93 -2.33 4.36 -13.90
N PRO A 94 -1.98 5.66 -13.97
CA PRO A 94 -0.73 6.17 -13.39
C PRO A 94 -0.63 5.90 -11.88
N ILE A 95 -1.77 5.77 -11.20
CA ILE A 95 -1.85 5.29 -9.82
C ILE A 95 -1.47 3.81 -9.76
N HIS A 96 -1.96 2.96 -10.68
CA HIS A 96 -1.53 1.56 -10.80
C HIS A 96 -0.01 1.44 -11.05
N ALA A 97 0.57 2.32 -11.86
CA ALA A 97 2.02 2.38 -12.09
C ALA A 97 2.84 2.81 -10.85
N SER A 98 2.21 3.44 -9.85
CA SER A 98 2.85 3.75 -8.57
C SER A 98 3.01 2.52 -7.66
N TYR A 99 2.30 1.42 -7.95
CA TYR A 99 2.34 0.22 -7.13
C TYR A 99 3.49 -0.70 -7.49
N ARG A 100 4.10 -1.28 -6.45
CA ARG A 100 5.11 -2.33 -6.60
C ARG A 100 4.49 -3.58 -7.23
N ALA A 101 5.24 -4.28 -8.07
CA ALA A 101 4.78 -5.56 -8.62
C ALA A 101 4.56 -6.60 -7.50
N LYS A 102 3.54 -7.47 -7.64
CA LYS A 102 3.12 -8.43 -6.60
C LYS A 102 4.22 -9.32 -6.02
N ASN A 103 5.18 -9.77 -6.84
CA ASN A 103 6.31 -10.57 -6.35
C ASN A 103 7.28 -9.73 -5.51
N ALA A 104 7.51 -8.47 -5.88
CA ALA A 104 8.34 -7.56 -5.12
C ALA A 104 7.63 -7.08 -3.84
N ALA A 105 6.30 -6.94 -3.86
CA ALA A 105 5.49 -6.65 -2.68
C ALA A 105 5.57 -7.79 -1.65
N LEU A 106 5.46 -9.05 -2.12
CA LEU A 106 5.62 -10.23 -1.27
C LEU A 106 7.02 -10.28 -0.65
N ALA A 107 8.07 -10.08 -1.44
CA ALA A 107 9.45 -10.07 -0.94
C ALA A 107 9.67 -8.98 0.13
N ASN A 108 9.03 -7.82 -0.02
CA ASN A 108 9.13 -6.74 0.97
C ASN A 108 8.39 -7.07 2.27
N ILE A 109 7.24 -7.75 2.19
CA ILE A 109 6.53 -8.25 3.36
C ILE A 109 7.34 -9.34 4.07
N GLU A 110 7.96 -10.28 3.34
CA GLU A 110 8.87 -11.26 3.95
C GLU A 110 10.03 -10.58 4.67
N ALA A 111 10.67 -9.58 4.04
CA ALA A 111 11.73 -8.80 4.66
C ALA A 111 11.25 -8.08 5.92
N TRP A 112 10.04 -7.51 5.89
CA TRP A 112 9.43 -6.83 7.04
C TRP A 112 9.08 -7.77 8.20
N LEU A 113 8.68 -9.00 7.92
CA LEU A 113 8.42 -10.01 8.94
C LEU A 113 9.70 -10.48 9.64
N ILE A 114 10.84 -10.45 8.95
CA ILE A 114 12.16 -10.74 9.52
C ILE A 114 12.70 -9.52 10.28
N ASP A 115 12.59 -8.34 9.68
CA ASP A 115 13.07 -7.07 10.21
C ASP A 115 11.98 -6.00 10.11
N CYS A 116 11.42 -5.66 11.27
CA CYS A 116 10.34 -4.69 11.40
C CYS A 116 10.76 -3.24 11.08
N THR A 117 12.03 -2.97 10.84
CA THR A 117 12.51 -1.66 10.35
C THR A 117 12.31 -1.46 8.85
N THR A 118 12.03 -2.54 8.11
CA THR A 118 11.74 -2.49 6.67
C THR A 118 10.50 -1.64 6.41
N LYS A 119 10.61 -0.67 5.51
CA LYS A 119 9.48 0.19 5.15
C LYS A 119 8.54 -0.56 4.21
N ILE A 120 7.29 -0.69 4.63
CA ILE A 120 6.20 -1.28 3.82
C ILE A 120 5.24 -0.20 3.35
N THR A 121 4.50 -0.50 2.29
CA THR A 121 3.52 0.42 1.71
C THR A 121 2.13 0.22 2.31
N ASN A 122 1.24 1.18 2.11
CA ASN A 122 -0.17 1.07 2.47
C ASN A 122 -0.85 -0.16 1.84
N ALA A 123 -0.60 -0.44 0.55
CA ALA A 123 -1.14 -1.61 -0.12
C ALA A 123 -0.56 -2.93 0.40
N GLU A 124 0.75 -2.98 0.66
CA GLU A 124 1.41 -4.15 1.25
C GLU A 124 0.86 -4.46 2.64
N ARG A 125 0.68 -3.43 3.48
CA ARG A 125 0.14 -3.57 4.83
C ARG A 125 -1.29 -4.09 4.82
N GLU A 126 -2.13 -3.54 3.96
CA GLU A 126 -3.54 -3.92 3.85
C GLU A 126 -3.69 -5.35 3.28
N ALA A 127 -2.94 -5.70 2.25
CA ALA A 127 -2.90 -7.06 1.73
C ALA A 127 -2.43 -8.06 2.80
N TYR A 128 -1.39 -7.73 3.55
CA TYR A 128 -0.91 -8.55 4.66
C TYR A 128 -1.97 -8.72 5.76
N ASN A 129 -2.70 -7.66 6.12
CA ASN A 129 -3.77 -7.73 7.11
C ASN A 129 -4.88 -8.71 6.71
N ARG A 130 -5.28 -8.72 5.42
CA ARG A 130 -6.31 -9.62 4.90
C ARG A 130 -5.92 -11.10 4.99
N CYS A 131 -4.64 -11.41 4.82
CA CYS A 131 -4.10 -12.77 4.98
C CYS A 131 -3.32 -12.99 6.28
N TYR A 132 -3.51 -12.15 7.30
CA TYR A 132 -2.73 -12.22 8.54
C TYR A 132 -2.80 -13.59 9.20
N GLY A 133 -4.00 -14.20 9.25
CA GLY A 133 -4.20 -15.54 9.79
C GLY A 133 -3.33 -16.60 9.11
N MET A 134 -3.24 -16.55 7.77
CA MET A 134 -2.43 -17.50 6.99
C MET A 134 -0.92 -17.34 7.23
N PHE A 135 -0.46 -16.10 7.41
CA PHE A 135 0.93 -15.82 7.80
C PHE A 135 1.22 -16.23 9.24
N ASN A 136 0.27 -16.05 10.16
CA ASN A 136 0.41 -16.49 11.54
C ASN A 136 0.41 -18.04 11.63
N ASP A 137 -0.43 -18.71 10.86
CA ASP A 137 -0.44 -20.18 10.79
C ASP A 137 0.86 -20.74 10.23
N LEU A 138 1.46 -20.07 9.23
CA LEU A 138 2.76 -20.44 8.66
C LEU A 138 3.89 -20.41 9.71
N LYS A 139 3.79 -19.51 10.70
CA LYS A 139 4.77 -19.42 11.80
C LYS A 139 4.75 -20.64 12.70
N TRP A 140 3.58 -21.25 12.93
CA TRP A 140 3.41 -22.37 13.86
C TRP A 140 3.39 -23.74 13.17
N ASN A 141 2.92 -23.80 11.91
CA ASN A 141 2.77 -25.03 11.12
C ASN A 141 3.46 -24.87 9.75
N TYR A 142 4.79 -24.81 9.76
CA TYR A 142 5.57 -24.62 8.54
C TYR A 142 5.51 -25.85 7.62
N SER A 143 5.05 -25.64 6.38
CA SER A 143 5.09 -26.62 5.29
C SER A 143 5.24 -25.88 3.97
N ASP A 144 5.99 -26.44 3.01
CA ASP A 144 6.16 -25.82 1.68
C ASP A 144 4.82 -25.63 0.96
N LYS A 145 3.89 -26.56 1.16
CA LYS A 145 2.53 -26.45 0.61
C LYS A 145 1.78 -25.27 1.24
N GLN A 146 1.87 -25.11 2.55
CA GLN A 146 1.22 -24.01 3.26
C GLN A 146 1.83 -22.66 2.88
N LYS A 147 3.16 -22.60 2.76
CA LYS A 147 3.89 -21.43 2.28
C LYS A 147 3.42 -21.02 0.89
N PHE A 148 3.31 -21.97 -0.03
CA PHE A 148 2.81 -21.71 -1.38
C PHE A 148 1.39 -21.14 -1.37
N HIS A 149 0.48 -21.71 -0.57
CA HIS A 149 -0.90 -21.23 -0.44
C HIS A 149 -0.97 -19.82 0.18
N THR A 150 -0.23 -19.56 1.26
CA THR A 150 -0.16 -18.23 1.87
C THR A 150 0.37 -17.18 0.91
N TYR A 151 1.39 -17.53 0.11
CA TYR A 151 2.01 -16.59 -0.83
C TYR A 151 1.15 -16.33 -2.07
N ALA A 152 0.42 -17.36 -2.54
CA ALA A 152 -0.58 -17.19 -3.58
C ALA A 152 -1.71 -16.27 -3.10
N ALA A 153 -2.27 -16.55 -1.91
CA ALA A 153 -3.34 -15.75 -1.33
C ALA A 153 -2.92 -14.28 -1.11
N PHE A 154 -1.70 -14.03 -0.62
CA PHE A 154 -1.18 -12.67 -0.51
C PHE A 154 -1.18 -11.93 -1.85
N LYS A 155 -0.74 -12.58 -2.94
CA LYS A 155 -0.70 -11.96 -4.27
C LYS A 155 -2.09 -11.63 -4.79
N ASP A 156 -3.06 -12.50 -4.54
CA ASP A 156 -4.45 -12.28 -4.94
C ASP A 156 -5.05 -11.10 -4.16
N PHE A 157 -4.87 -11.06 -2.84
CA PHE A 157 -5.32 -9.93 -2.01
C PHE A 157 -4.60 -8.63 -2.36
N TYR A 158 -3.32 -8.68 -2.72
CA TYR A 158 -2.59 -7.51 -3.17
C TYR A 158 -3.16 -6.95 -4.47
N ASP A 159 -3.45 -7.81 -5.45
CA ASP A 159 -4.07 -7.39 -6.72
C ASP A 159 -5.48 -6.79 -6.48
N GLU A 160 -6.25 -7.29 -5.50
CA GLU A 160 -7.53 -6.70 -5.08
C GLU A 160 -7.38 -5.34 -4.38
N VAL A 161 -6.48 -5.24 -3.41
CA VAL A 161 -6.21 -4.00 -2.66
C VAL A 161 -5.72 -2.90 -3.60
N VAL A 162 -4.84 -3.23 -4.55
CA VAL A 162 -4.40 -2.27 -5.57
C VAL A 162 -5.59 -1.78 -6.38
N LYS A 163 -6.49 -2.67 -6.84
CA LYS A 163 -7.70 -2.25 -7.58
C LYS A 163 -8.58 -1.31 -6.74
N GLU A 164 -8.79 -1.61 -5.46
CA GLU A 164 -9.59 -0.77 -4.56
C GLU A 164 -8.95 0.61 -4.34
N LEU A 165 -7.65 0.66 -4.03
CA LEU A 165 -6.95 1.92 -3.81
C LEU A 165 -6.86 2.76 -5.08
N VAL A 166 -6.66 2.11 -6.23
CA VAL A 166 -6.69 2.75 -7.55
C VAL A 166 -8.07 3.32 -7.85
N ALA A 167 -9.14 2.60 -7.55
CA ALA A 167 -10.53 3.08 -7.71
C ALA A 167 -10.83 4.28 -6.79
N ASN A 168 -10.24 4.30 -5.59
CA ASN A 168 -10.35 5.39 -4.63
C ASN A 168 -9.40 6.58 -4.92
N GLY A 169 -8.61 6.52 -5.99
CA GLY A 169 -7.66 7.58 -6.35
C GLY A 169 -6.46 7.71 -5.41
N VAL A 170 -6.19 6.68 -4.59
CA VAL A 170 -5.10 6.69 -3.61
C VAL A 170 -3.83 6.11 -4.23
N SER A 171 -2.75 6.88 -4.23
CA SER A 171 -1.42 6.44 -4.67
C SER A 171 -0.71 5.59 -3.63
N GLN A 172 0.26 4.78 -4.07
CA GLN A 172 1.11 4.05 -3.15
C GLN A 172 1.92 5.02 -2.28
N SER A 173 1.90 4.81 -0.97
CA SER A 173 2.67 5.59 0.01
C SER A 173 3.30 4.67 1.05
N ILE A 174 4.39 5.13 1.67
CA ILE A 174 5.01 4.43 2.80
C ILE A 174 4.02 4.46 3.95
N TRP A 175 3.70 3.29 4.49
CA TRP A 175 2.83 3.18 5.65
C TRP A 175 3.57 3.67 6.89
N ILE A 176 2.92 4.58 7.61
CA ILE A 176 3.40 5.10 8.90
C ILE A 176 2.46 4.52 9.96
N GLU A 177 3.02 3.84 10.96
CA GLU A 177 2.23 3.31 12.08
C GLU A 177 1.46 4.47 12.74
N PRO A 178 0.13 4.39 12.84
CA PRO A 178 -0.63 5.42 13.54
C PRO A 178 -0.13 5.52 14.98
N PRO A 179 -0.05 6.72 15.57
CA PRO A 179 0.47 6.91 16.91
C PRO A 179 -0.31 6.00 17.87
N LYS A 180 0.41 5.12 18.57
CA LYS A 180 -0.20 4.24 19.57
C LYS A 180 -0.90 5.13 20.58
N ILE A 181 -2.23 5.00 20.65
CA ILE A 181 -2.97 5.51 21.79
C ILE A 181 -2.43 4.72 22.98
N GLU A 182 -1.56 5.33 23.77
CA GLU A 182 -1.26 4.84 25.10
C GLU A 182 -2.55 4.92 25.90
N ASN A 183 -3.40 3.91 25.74
CA ASN A 183 -4.33 3.53 26.78
C ASN A 183 -3.43 3.10 27.93
N LYS A 184 -2.93 4.07 28.70
CA LYS A 184 -2.46 3.83 30.05
C LYS A 184 -3.65 3.21 30.73
N ILE A 185 -3.68 1.88 30.76
CA ILE A 185 -4.50 1.13 31.67
C ILE A 185 -4.15 1.77 33.00
N LYS A 186 -5.06 2.60 33.52
CA LYS A 186 -4.91 3.15 34.85
C LYS A 186 -4.91 1.90 35.71
N HIS A 187 -3.71 1.45 36.10
CA HIS A 187 -3.58 0.45 37.12
C HIS A 187 -4.39 1.02 38.27
N VAL A 188 -5.52 0.37 38.56
CA VAL A 188 -6.35 0.74 39.70
C VAL A 188 -5.38 0.73 40.88
N SER A 189 -5.11 1.92 41.42
CA SER A 189 -4.11 2.08 42.48
C SER A 189 -4.42 1.08 43.59
N LYS A 190 -3.40 0.53 44.26
CA LYS A 190 -3.61 -0.22 45.50
C LYS A 190 -4.49 0.56 46.49
N ASP A 191 -4.49 1.89 46.38
CA ASP A 191 -5.34 2.79 47.15
C ASP A 191 -6.84 2.61 46.87
N TYR A 192 -7.27 2.24 45.65
CA TYR A 192 -8.69 2.01 45.36
C TYR A 192 -9.22 0.76 46.06
N LEU A 193 -8.43 -0.32 46.16
CA LEU A 193 -8.86 -1.52 46.90
C LEU A 193 -8.95 -1.23 48.41
N LYS A 194 -8.07 -0.37 48.91
CA LYS A 194 -8.10 0.12 50.29
C LYS A 194 -9.33 1.01 50.53
N GLN A 195 -9.54 1.99 49.65
CA GLN A 195 -10.67 2.90 49.72
C GLN A 195 -12.01 2.18 49.52
N TYR A 196 -12.08 1.18 48.64
CA TYR A 196 -13.28 0.36 48.48
C TYR A 196 -13.60 -0.45 49.74
N ARG A 197 -12.60 -0.97 50.46
CA ARG A 197 -12.79 -1.62 51.77
C ARG A 197 -13.23 -0.62 52.85
N GLU A 198 -12.71 0.60 52.82
CA GLU A 198 -13.10 1.68 53.73
C GLU A 198 -14.54 2.17 53.46
N ASP A 199 -14.91 2.33 52.19
CA ASP A 199 -16.24 2.76 51.74
C ASP A 199 -17.31 1.64 51.86
N ASN A 200 -16.89 0.37 51.87
CA ASN A 200 -17.76 -0.81 51.98
C ASN A 200 -17.35 -1.70 53.16
N PRO A 201 -17.66 -1.30 54.41
CA PRO A 201 -17.22 -2.00 55.61
C PRO A 201 -17.83 -3.41 55.75
N GLU A 202 -19.00 -3.67 55.16
CA GLU A 202 -19.64 -5.00 55.15
C GLU A 202 -18.84 -5.98 54.28
N TYR A 203 -18.41 -5.54 53.09
CA TYR A 203 -17.53 -6.33 52.22
C TYR A 203 -16.17 -6.61 52.87
N ALA A 204 -15.60 -5.63 53.57
CA ALA A 204 -14.34 -5.79 54.27
C ALA A 204 -14.42 -6.87 55.37
N LYS A 205 -15.50 -6.87 56.17
CA LYS A 205 -15.74 -7.90 57.19
C LYS A 205 -15.89 -9.29 56.58
N GLU A 206 -16.70 -9.43 55.53
CA GLU A 206 -16.87 -10.71 54.84
C GLU A 206 -15.56 -11.21 54.21
N ALA A 207 -14.73 -10.31 53.69
CA ALA A 207 -13.44 -10.66 53.12
C ALA A 207 -12.47 -11.16 54.19
N ASP A 208 -12.41 -10.49 55.35
CA ASP A 208 -11.51 -10.86 56.45
C ASP A 208 -11.95 -12.18 57.11
N GLU A 209 -13.27 -12.42 57.25
CA GLU A 209 -13.82 -13.70 57.73
C GLU A 209 -13.52 -14.85 56.77
N ARG A 210 -13.65 -14.60 55.45
CA ARG A 210 -13.29 -15.57 54.42
C ARG A 210 -11.80 -15.89 54.46
N ASP A 211 -10.94 -14.88 54.57
CA ASP A 211 -9.49 -15.06 54.64
C ASP A 211 -9.08 -15.84 55.89
N LYS A 212 -9.74 -15.60 57.03
CA LYS A 212 -9.54 -16.38 58.27
C LYS A 212 -9.92 -17.85 58.08
N ARG A 213 -11.09 -18.12 57.50
CA ARG A 213 -11.55 -19.50 57.21
C ARG A 213 -10.65 -20.23 56.22
N VAL A 214 -10.18 -19.53 55.17
CA VAL A 214 -9.20 -20.09 54.23
C VAL A 214 -7.92 -20.46 54.97
N LYS A 215 -7.43 -19.59 55.86
CA LYS A 215 -6.23 -19.86 56.64
C LYS A 215 -6.38 -21.10 57.55
N GLU A 216 -7.51 -21.23 58.24
CA GLU A 216 -7.82 -22.41 59.06
C GLU A 216 -7.87 -23.71 58.22
N MET A 217 -8.46 -23.67 57.02
CA MET A 217 -8.50 -24.82 56.10
C MET A 217 -7.11 -25.17 55.54
N VAL A 218 -6.26 -24.16 55.30
CA VAL A 218 -4.88 -24.35 54.84
C VAL A 218 -4.01 -24.93 55.95
N GLU A 219 -4.17 -24.46 57.19
CA GLU A 219 -3.52 -25.05 58.38
C GLU A 219 -3.98 -26.50 58.61
N GLY A 220 -5.22 -26.84 58.23
CA GLY A 220 -5.74 -28.20 58.16
C GLY A 220 -5.23 -29.05 56.99
N GLY A 221 -4.32 -28.53 56.16
CA GLY A 221 -3.63 -29.27 55.10
C GLY A 221 -4.18 -29.08 53.67
N MET A 222 -5.15 -28.18 53.45
CA MET A 222 -5.64 -27.87 52.09
C MET A 222 -4.74 -26.86 51.37
N SER A 223 -4.69 -26.92 50.04
CA SER A 223 -4.10 -25.82 49.28
C SER A 223 -5.03 -24.59 49.27
N VAL A 224 -4.47 -23.39 49.16
CA VAL A 224 -5.21 -22.12 49.15
C VAL A 224 -6.36 -22.13 48.12
N GLY A 225 -6.10 -22.66 46.92
CA GLY A 225 -7.10 -22.76 45.85
C GLY A 225 -8.25 -23.72 46.20
N GLN A 226 -7.96 -24.84 46.88
CA GLN A 226 -8.98 -25.79 47.31
C GLN A 226 -9.87 -25.22 48.41
N ALA A 227 -9.27 -24.53 49.40
CA ALA A 227 -10.01 -23.88 50.48
C ALA A 227 -10.98 -22.80 49.94
N TYR A 228 -10.53 -21.98 48.99
CA TYR A 228 -11.38 -20.99 48.32
C TYR A 228 -12.54 -21.63 47.54
N MET A 229 -12.28 -22.72 46.82
CA MET A 229 -13.32 -23.42 46.06
C MET A 229 -14.33 -24.14 46.96
N ALA A 230 -13.91 -24.62 48.14
CA ALA A 230 -14.82 -25.21 49.13
C ALA A 230 -15.80 -24.15 49.65
N LEU A 231 -15.30 -22.97 50.05
CA LEU A 231 -16.13 -21.87 50.55
C LEU A 231 -17.11 -21.33 49.49
N LEU A 232 -16.71 -21.31 48.22
CA LEU A 232 -17.61 -20.91 47.12
C LEU A 232 -18.74 -21.92 46.87
N LYS A 233 -18.50 -23.20 47.13
CA LYS A 233 -19.52 -24.26 47.02
C LYS A 233 -20.53 -24.21 48.17
N GLU A 234 -20.13 -23.75 49.35
CA GLU A 234 -21.01 -23.58 50.52
C GLU A 234 -21.97 -22.38 50.38
N LYS A 235 -21.63 -21.37 49.57
CA LYS A 235 -22.47 -20.19 49.31
C LYS A 235 -23.56 -20.41 48.23
N LYS A 236 -23.62 -21.59 47.59
CA LYS A 236 -24.67 -21.96 46.61
C LYS A 236 -25.81 -22.71 47.28
#